data_AF-A0A2B7WW06-F1
#
_entry.id   AF-A0A2B7WW06-F1
#
_cell.length_a   1.000
_cell.length_b   1.000
_cell.length_c   1.000
_cell.angle_alpha   90.00
_cell.angle_beta   90.00
_cell.angle_gamma   90.00
#
_symmetry.space_group_name_H-M   'P 1'
#
loop_
_entity.id
_entity.type
_entity.pdbx_description
1 polymer ?
#
loop_
_entity_poly.entity_id
_entity_poly.type
_entity_poly.pdbx_seq_one_letter_code
_entity_poly.pdbx_strand_id
1 'polypeptide(L)'
;MEYAQQPLTTPLSPNKRRRILQESSETDGEMSIERYLYRLDKYRTRSSENPWPFPFKLERPREEIPCEGTSLTNLKRNMHEILWMHGFESDKTYLSIGMAAKPGYPEGNIPVPAVVIAVDGVCSPRLEAWSAAQEELKSLLNDNGFGDVLVEIYNEERSFTPFIEPLLPTDPVIEAYEKEKDSIVECLDNLLGQSWAAMSLFKYGLGTTKKLEPALVIYVRPRTIQDWRNVGDNMRDPFLEST
;
A
#
# COMPACT_ATOMS: atom_id res chain seq x y z
N MET A 1 -8.79 22.26 -48.54
CA MET A 1 -8.99 20.87 -48.07
C MET A 1 -7.76 20.51 -47.26
N GLU A 2 -7.77 20.87 -45.97
CA GLU A 2 -6.74 20.51 -45.00
C GLU A 2 -7.15 19.18 -44.35
N TYR A 3 -6.30 18.17 -44.47
CA TYR A 3 -6.43 16.92 -43.73
C TYR A 3 -5.82 17.12 -42.35
N ALA A 4 -6.66 17.07 -41.31
CA ALA A 4 -6.22 17.02 -39.93
C ALA A 4 -5.47 15.69 -39.67
N GLN A 5 -4.22 15.78 -39.22
CA GLN A 5 -3.46 14.64 -38.73
C GLN A 5 -3.89 14.34 -37.28
N GLN A 6 -4.34 13.11 -37.04
CA GLN A 6 -4.55 12.59 -35.68
C GLN A 6 -3.21 12.45 -34.94
N PRO A 7 -3.14 12.73 -33.62
CA PRO A 7 -1.91 12.56 -32.86
C PRO A 7 -1.60 11.08 -32.66
N LEU A 8 -0.44 10.65 -33.18
CA LEU A 8 0.17 9.34 -32.96
C LEU A 8 0.44 9.12 -31.46
N THR A 9 -0.36 8.27 -30.82
CA THR A 9 -0.01 7.69 -29.52
C THR A 9 1.25 6.84 -29.69
N THR A 10 2.34 7.23 -29.04
CA THR A 10 3.60 6.50 -29.12
C THR A 10 3.42 5.10 -28.51
N PRO A 11 3.83 4.03 -29.20
CA PRO A 11 3.69 2.68 -28.66
C PRO A 11 4.59 2.51 -27.41
N LEU A 12 3.97 2.12 -26.29
CA LEU A 12 4.66 1.79 -25.05
C LEU A 12 5.76 0.74 -25.29
N SER A 13 6.92 0.89 -24.64
CA SER A 13 8.05 -0.03 -24.80
C SER A 13 7.71 -1.46 -24.35
N PRO A 14 8.35 -2.51 -24.92
CA PRO A 14 8.06 -3.91 -24.57
C PRO A 14 8.15 -4.23 -23.08
N ASN A 15 9.11 -3.64 -22.36
CA ASN A 15 9.24 -3.80 -20.91
C ASN A 15 8.10 -3.12 -20.15
N LYS A 16 7.61 -1.98 -20.64
CA LYS A 16 6.46 -1.27 -20.06
C LYS A 16 5.16 -2.02 -20.33
N ARG A 17 5.00 -2.61 -21.52
CA ARG A 17 3.88 -3.51 -21.84
C ARG A 17 3.89 -4.79 -21.00
N ARG A 18 5.06 -5.43 -20.85
CA ARG A 18 5.22 -6.66 -20.05
C ARG A 18 4.95 -6.40 -18.57
N ARG A 19 5.37 -5.24 -18.07
CA ARG A 19 5.09 -4.79 -16.70
C ARG A 19 3.61 -4.46 -16.49
N ILE A 20 2.97 -3.77 -17.44
CA ILE A 20 1.51 -3.52 -17.40
C ILE A 20 0.71 -4.83 -17.43
N LEU A 21 1.17 -5.83 -18.19
CA LEU A 21 0.54 -7.15 -18.29
C LEU A 21 0.76 -8.02 -17.03
N GLN A 22 1.90 -7.88 -16.34
CA GLN A 22 2.13 -8.54 -15.06
C GLN A 22 1.35 -7.85 -13.94
N GLU A 23 1.40 -6.52 -13.87
CA GLU A 23 0.61 -5.70 -12.96
C GLU A 23 -0.91 -5.95 -13.19
N SER A 24 -1.35 -6.22 -14.44
CA SER A 24 -2.74 -6.62 -14.72
C SER A 24 -3.08 -8.00 -14.19
N SER A 25 -2.30 -9.03 -14.55
CA SER A 25 -2.61 -10.39 -14.08
C SER A 25 -2.65 -10.53 -12.55
N GLU A 26 -1.92 -9.68 -11.83
CA GLU A 26 -1.91 -9.68 -10.37
C GLU A 26 -3.06 -8.87 -9.78
N THR A 27 -3.54 -7.80 -10.42
CA THR A 27 -4.57 -6.91 -9.86
C THR A 27 -5.97 -7.07 -10.46
N ASP A 28 -6.12 -7.89 -11.50
CA ASP A 28 -7.39 -8.17 -12.14
C ASP A 28 -8.24 -9.17 -11.32
N GLY A 29 -9.56 -8.98 -11.37
CA GLY A 29 -10.55 -9.86 -10.74
C GLY A 29 -10.94 -9.49 -9.31
N GLU A 30 -11.90 -10.24 -8.77
CA GLU A 30 -12.44 -10.01 -7.43
C GLU A 30 -11.40 -10.30 -6.34
N MET A 31 -11.12 -9.29 -5.51
CA MET A 31 -10.28 -9.47 -4.32
C MET A 31 -10.65 -8.49 -3.22
N SER A 32 -10.18 -8.76 -2.00
CA SER A 32 -10.35 -7.81 -0.91
C SER A 32 -9.60 -6.51 -1.17
N ILE A 33 -10.09 -5.38 -0.66
CA ILE A 33 -9.40 -4.09 -0.80
C ILE A 33 -7.97 -4.15 -0.24
N GLU A 34 -7.75 -4.88 0.84
CA GLU A 34 -6.42 -5.05 1.44
C GLU A 34 -5.47 -5.76 0.50
N ARG A 35 -5.94 -6.84 -0.15
CA ARG A 35 -5.14 -7.59 -1.12
C ARG A 35 -4.86 -6.77 -2.37
N TYR A 36 -5.83 -6.00 -2.84
CA TYR A 36 -5.65 -5.09 -3.98
C TYR A 36 -4.60 -4.02 -3.68
N LEU A 37 -4.74 -3.31 -2.55
CA LEU A 37 -3.78 -2.29 -2.13
C LEU A 37 -2.39 -2.87 -1.91
N TYR A 38 -2.28 -4.07 -1.33
CA TYR A 38 -1.00 -4.74 -1.15
C TYR A 38 -0.33 -5.10 -2.48
N ARG A 39 -1.09 -5.61 -3.45
CA ARG A 39 -0.57 -5.96 -4.78
C ARG A 39 -0.15 -4.74 -5.60
N LEU A 40 -0.79 -3.59 -5.39
CA LEU A 40 -0.35 -2.33 -5.99
C LEU A 40 0.97 -1.82 -5.37
N ASP A 41 1.25 -2.18 -4.13
CA ASP A 41 2.40 -1.70 -3.38
C ASP A 41 3.62 -2.62 -3.50
N LYS A 42 4.32 -2.50 -4.63
CA LYS A 42 5.56 -3.26 -4.87
C LYS A 42 6.72 -2.91 -3.94
N TYR A 43 6.61 -1.87 -3.12
CA TYR A 43 7.66 -1.45 -2.19
C TYR A 43 7.37 -1.90 -0.76
N ARG A 44 6.45 -2.86 -0.60
CA ARG A 44 6.04 -3.44 0.65
C ARG A 44 5.94 -4.95 0.53
N THR A 45 6.52 -5.66 1.48
CA THR A 45 6.35 -7.11 1.62
C THR A 45 5.98 -7.43 3.08
N ARG A 46 5.04 -8.35 3.27
CA ARG A 46 4.65 -8.81 4.61
C ARG A 46 4.41 -10.31 4.62
N SER A 47 4.73 -10.94 5.73
CA SER A 47 4.54 -12.38 5.95
C SER A 47 3.07 -12.82 6.13
N SER A 48 2.11 -11.92 5.97
CA SER A 48 0.66 -12.18 6.11
C SER A 48 -0.04 -12.07 4.75
N GLU A 49 -0.95 -12.99 4.44
CA GLU A 49 -1.65 -13.00 3.14
C GLU A 49 -2.49 -11.75 2.86
N ASN A 50 -3.09 -11.16 3.90
CA ASN A 50 -3.94 -9.97 3.79
C ASN A 50 -3.46 -8.90 4.79
N PRO A 51 -2.37 -8.19 4.47
CA PRO A 51 -1.77 -7.24 5.39
C PRO A 51 -2.70 -6.05 5.62
N TRP A 52 -2.72 -5.50 6.84
CA TRP A 52 -3.48 -4.29 7.10
C TRP A 52 -2.95 -3.13 6.24
N PRO A 53 -3.83 -2.28 5.66
CA PRO A 53 -3.36 -1.08 4.98
C PRO A 53 -2.72 -0.10 5.97
N PHE A 54 -1.74 0.68 5.52
CA PHE A 54 -1.20 1.77 6.32
C PHE A 54 -2.23 2.89 6.56
N PRO A 55 -2.07 3.70 7.62
CA PRO A 55 -1.14 3.49 8.73
C PRO A 55 -1.68 2.45 9.73
N PHE A 56 -0.77 1.72 10.38
CA PHE A 56 -1.05 0.95 11.59
C PHE A 56 -0.13 1.42 12.72
N LYS A 57 -0.49 1.12 13.96
CA LYS A 57 0.30 1.47 15.14
C LYS A 57 1.31 0.38 15.41
N LEU A 58 2.56 0.77 15.64
CA LEU A 58 3.60 -0.12 16.16
C LEU A 58 4.01 0.42 17.53
N GLU A 59 3.63 -0.27 18.59
CA GLU A 59 3.97 0.11 19.96
C GLU A 59 5.17 -0.70 20.44
N ARG A 60 6.07 -0.05 21.19
CA ARG A 60 7.17 -0.76 21.87
C ARG A 60 6.55 -1.75 22.85
N PRO A 61 7.02 -3.01 22.90
CA PRO A 61 6.43 -3.98 23.80
C PRO A 61 6.79 -3.57 25.24
N ARG A 62 5.85 -3.75 26.18
CA ARG A 62 6.04 -3.40 27.60
C ARG A 62 7.06 -4.30 28.28
N GLU A 63 7.11 -5.54 27.83
CA GLU A 63 8.05 -6.57 28.24
C GLU A 63 8.74 -7.11 26.99
N GLU A 64 9.96 -7.62 27.14
CA GLU A 64 10.64 -8.26 26.04
C GLU A 64 9.86 -9.51 25.60
N ILE A 65 9.66 -9.71 24.29
CA ILE A 65 8.94 -10.87 23.76
C ILE A 65 9.82 -12.10 23.98
N PRO A 66 9.53 -12.95 24.99
CA PRO A 66 10.40 -14.06 25.32
C PRO A 66 10.01 -15.29 24.49
N CYS A 67 11.00 -16.07 24.10
CA CYS A 67 10.80 -17.45 23.65
C CYS A 67 11.86 -18.32 24.33
N GLU A 68 11.59 -19.60 24.57
CA GLU A 68 12.39 -20.49 25.42
C GLU A 68 13.92 -20.31 25.22
N GLY A 69 14.58 -19.65 26.19
CA GLY A 69 16.03 -19.43 26.18
C GLY A 69 16.56 -18.31 25.27
N THR A 70 15.70 -17.54 24.60
CA THR A 70 16.09 -16.42 23.74
C THR A 70 15.12 -15.24 23.80
N SER A 71 15.51 -14.13 23.18
CA SER A 71 14.64 -12.97 23.01
C SER A 71 14.73 -12.44 21.59
N LEU A 72 13.66 -11.81 21.13
CA LEU A 72 13.62 -11.22 19.80
C LEU A 72 14.70 -10.15 19.61
N THR A 73 15.11 -9.47 20.70
CA THR A 73 16.21 -8.51 20.70
C THR A 73 17.56 -9.16 20.41
N ASN A 74 17.80 -10.39 20.88
CA ASN A 74 19.05 -11.10 20.65
C ASN A 74 19.26 -11.47 19.18
N LEU A 75 18.17 -11.57 18.41
CA LEU A 75 18.22 -11.86 16.97
C LEU A 75 18.49 -10.62 16.11
N LYS A 76 18.53 -9.40 16.68
CA LYS A 76 18.71 -8.16 15.91
C LYS A 76 19.94 -8.16 15.01
N ARG A 77 21.07 -8.68 15.51
CA ARG A 77 22.30 -8.76 14.73
C ARG A 77 22.11 -9.66 13.51
N ASN A 78 21.56 -10.86 13.70
CA ASN A 78 21.26 -11.79 12.61
C ASN A 78 20.28 -11.20 11.59
N MET A 79 19.26 -10.47 12.05
CA MET A 79 18.33 -9.78 11.15
C MET A 79 19.03 -8.70 10.31
N HIS A 80 19.91 -7.91 10.91
CA HIS A 80 20.73 -6.94 10.16
C HIS A 80 21.67 -7.62 9.16
N GLU A 81 22.27 -8.75 9.53
CA GLU A 81 23.12 -9.54 8.62
C GLU A 81 22.34 -10.05 7.41
N ILE A 82 21.12 -10.57 7.61
CA ILE A 82 20.22 -10.98 6.52
C ILE A 82 19.92 -9.80 5.61
N LEU A 83 19.47 -8.67 6.18
CA LEU A 83 19.17 -7.46 5.41
C LEU A 83 20.39 -7.01 4.59
N TRP A 84 21.59 -7.00 5.18
CA TRP A 84 22.82 -6.68 4.48
C TRP A 84 23.13 -7.63 3.31
N MET A 85 22.96 -8.94 3.51
CA MET A 85 23.18 -9.95 2.45
C MET A 85 22.24 -9.78 1.26
N HIS A 86 21.02 -9.28 1.50
CA HIS A 86 20.04 -8.95 0.45
C HIS A 86 20.22 -7.53 -0.13
N GLY A 87 21.28 -6.83 0.25
CA GLY A 87 21.65 -5.53 -0.31
C GLY A 87 20.92 -4.34 0.33
N PHE A 88 20.31 -4.50 1.50
CA PHE A 88 19.77 -3.39 2.27
C PHE A 88 20.92 -2.66 2.98
N GLU A 89 21.05 -1.36 2.71
CA GLU A 89 22.09 -0.52 3.31
C GLU A 89 21.77 -0.23 4.79
N SER A 90 22.75 -0.42 5.67
CA SER A 90 22.55 -0.34 7.12
C SER A 90 22.16 1.06 7.61
N ASP A 91 22.62 2.11 6.93
CA ASP A 91 22.33 3.52 7.24
C ASP A 91 20.95 3.97 6.75
N LYS A 92 20.31 3.18 5.89
CA LYS A 92 18.96 3.45 5.33
C LYS A 92 17.90 2.46 5.78
N THR A 93 18.24 1.58 6.73
CA THR A 93 17.36 0.50 7.15
C THR A 93 17.10 0.59 8.66
N TYR A 94 15.84 0.80 9.02
CA TYR A 94 15.39 0.95 10.39
C TYR A 94 14.60 -0.27 10.83
N LEU A 95 15.21 -1.09 11.69
CA LEU A 95 14.59 -2.27 12.27
C LEU A 95 13.88 -1.92 13.57
N SER A 96 12.56 -2.10 13.59
CA SER A 96 11.70 -1.92 14.75
C SER A 96 11.07 -3.24 15.17
N ILE A 97 11.07 -3.52 16.48
CA ILE A 97 10.37 -4.67 17.07
C ILE A 97 9.29 -4.11 17.97
N GLY A 98 8.06 -4.58 17.79
CA GLY A 98 6.92 -4.06 18.54
C GLY A 98 5.66 -4.91 18.45
N MET A 99 4.60 -4.37 19.03
CA MET A 99 3.25 -4.88 18.93
C MET A 99 2.50 -4.06 17.88
N ALA A 100 2.21 -4.66 16.73
CA ALA A 100 1.47 -4.03 15.66
C ALA A 100 -0.04 -4.15 15.92
N ALA A 101 -0.77 -3.03 15.83
CA ALA A 101 -2.22 -2.99 15.97
C ALA A 101 -2.83 -1.97 14.98
N LYS A 102 -4.08 -2.18 14.57
CA LYS A 102 -4.86 -1.22 13.79
C LYS A 102 -6.27 -1.04 14.39
N PRO A 103 -6.40 -0.23 15.45
CA PRO A 103 -7.69 0.00 16.09
C PRO A 103 -8.75 0.49 15.11
N GLY A 104 -9.97 -0.05 15.22
CA GLY A 104 -11.07 0.24 14.30
C GLY A 104 -11.05 -0.54 12.98
N TYR A 105 -10.06 -1.41 12.77
CA TYR A 105 -10.01 -2.36 11.66
C TYR A 105 -10.42 -3.77 12.15
N PRO A 106 -11.02 -4.63 11.29
CA PRO A 106 -11.27 -6.03 11.65
C PRO A 106 -10.00 -6.72 12.13
N GLU A 107 -10.09 -7.35 13.31
CA GLU A 107 -8.97 -8.01 14.03
C GLU A 107 -7.81 -7.07 14.42
N GLY A 108 -7.86 -5.78 14.06
CA GLY A 108 -6.80 -4.82 14.33
C GLY A 108 -6.75 -4.30 15.76
N ASN A 109 -7.76 -4.59 16.59
CA ASN A 109 -7.75 -4.22 18.01
C ASN A 109 -6.83 -5.12 18.86
N ILE A 110 -6.44 -6.29 18.34
CA ILE A 110 -5.57 -7.23 19.05
C ILE A 110 -4.14 -7.00 18.56
N PRO A 111 -3.23 -6.49 19.41
CA PRO A 111 -1.85 -6.28 19.01
C PRO A 111 -1.14 -7.62 18.74
N VAL A 112 -0.39 -7.68 17.64
CA VAL A 112 0.40 -8.85 17.24
C VAL A 112 1.88 -8.52 17.25
N PRO A 113 2.76 -9.43 17.71
CA PRO A 113 4.19 -9.17 17.69
C PRO A 113 4.68 -9.05 16.24
N ALA A 114 5.50 -8.05 15.96
CA ALA A 114 5.98 -7.74 14.64
C ALA A 114 7.44 -7.25 14.64
N VAL A 115 8.19 -7.68 13.63
CA VAL A 115 9.42 -7.06 13.17
C VAL A 115 9.07 -6.25 11.93
N VAL A 116 9.29 -4.93 12.01
CA VAL A 116 8.99 -3.98 10.94
C VAL A 116 10.29 -3.31 10.51
N ILE A 117 10.61 -3.41 9.23
CA ILE A 117 11.79 -2.86 8.60
C ILE A 117 11.36 -1.73 7.68
N ALA A 118 11.66 -0.49 8.07
CA ALA A 118 11.48 0.67 7.22
C ALA A 118 12.77 0.93 6.44
N VAL A 119 12.64 1.12 5.13
CA VAL A 119 13.75 1.46 4.23
C VAL A 119 13.58 2.88 3.74
N ASP A 120 14.59 3.71 3.98
CA ASP A 120 14.62 5.10 3.56
C ASP A 120 15.22 5.27 2.16
N GLY A 121 14.69 6.25 1.45
CA GLY A 121 15.22 6.74 0.19
C GLY A 121 14.86 5.93 -1.07
N VAL A 122 15.38 6.46 -2.18
CA VAL A 122 15.09 6.06 -3.57
C VAL A 122 15.93 4.86 -4.02
N CYS A 123 17.11 4.67 -3.40
CA CYS A 123 18.01 3.54 -3.66
C CYS A 123 17.61 2.35 -2.80
N SER A 124 16.61 1.62 -3.29
CA SER A 124 16.19 0.36 -2.70
C SER A 124 16.91 -0.81 -3.34
N PRO A 125 17.05 -1.95 -2.64
CA PRO A 125 17.42 -3.22 -3.25
C PRO A 125 16.50 -3.54 -4.44
N ARG A 126 16.95 -4.46 -5.31
CA ARG A 126 16.10 -5.01 -6.37
C ARG A 126 14.82 -5.58 -5.75
N LEU A 127 13.68 -5.43 -6.42
CA LEU A 127 12.37 -5.87 -5.89
C LEU A 127 12.37 -7.33 -5.43
N GLU A 128 13.07 -8.22 -6.13
CA GLU A 128 13.23 -9.64 -5.78
C GLU A 128 13.90 -9.86 -4.39
N ALA A 129 14.77 -8.94 -3.98
CA ALA A 129 15.44 -9.02 -2.67
C ALA A 129 14.49 -8.72 -1.50
N TRP A 130 13.36 -8.05 -1.74
CA TRP A 130 12.39 -7.70 -0.70
C TRP A 130 11.66 -8.93 -0.18
N SER A 131 11.15 -9.78 -1.08
CA SER A 131 10.50 -11.04 -0.69
C SER A 131 11.52 -12.03 -0.14
N ALA A 132 12.70 -12.15 -0.77
CA ALA A 132 13.74 -13.06 -0.32
C ALA A 132 14.24 -12.74 1.11
N ALA A 133 14.50 -11.45 1.40
CA ALA A 133 14.87 -11.04 2.76
C ALA A 133 13.74 -11.28 3.77
N GLN A 134 12.49 -11.00 3.40
CA GLN A 134 11.35 -11.22 4.28
C GLN A 134 11.16 -12.71 4.61
N GLU A 135 11.33 -13.60 3.63
CA GLU A 135 11.25 -15.05 3.81
C GLU A 135 12.40 -15.57 4.70
N GLU A 136 13.63 -15.10 4.48
CA GLU A 136 14.79 -15.52 5.29
C GLU A 136 14.69 -15.00 6.74
N LEU A 137 14.22 -13.78 6.94
CA LEU A 137 13.89 -13.26 8.27
C LEU A 137 12.79 -14.09 8.92
N LYS A 138 11.76 -14.49 8.18
CA LYS A 138 10.69 -15.34 8.69
C LYS A 138 11.20 -16.72 9.09
N SER A 139 12.11 -17.31 8.31
CA SER A 139 12.79 -18.57 8.66
C SER A 139 13.59 -18.42 9.95
N LEU A 140 14.43 -17.39 10.06
CA LEU A 140 15.22 -17.11 11.27
C LEU A 140 14.32 -17.04 12.52
N LEU A 141 13.20 -16.32 12.43
CA LEU A 141 12.26 -16.20 13.52
C LEU A 141 11.62 -17.54 13.88
N ASN A 142 11.16 -18.30 12.89
CA ASN A 142 10.56 -19.62 13.10
C ASN A 142 11.55 -20.58 13.77
N ASP A 143 12.81 -20.62 13.31
CA ASP A 143 13.87 -21.49 13.84
C ASP A 143 14.22 -21.18 15.30
N ASN A 144 13.90 -19.98 15.76
CA ASN A 144 14.12 -19.52 17.13
C ASN A 144 12.80 -19.45 17.95
N GLY A 145 11.74 -20.12 17.48
CA GLY A 145 10.47 -20.23 18.20
C GLY A 145 9.56 -18.99 18.12
N PHE A 146 9.85 -18.03 17.24
CA PHE A 146 9.05 -16.82 17.00
C PHE A 146 8.10 -17.00 15.80
N GLY A 147 7.45 -18.15 15.71
CA GLY A 147 6.58 -18.56 14.60
C GLY A 147 5.42 -17.60 14.30
N ASP A 148 4.89 -16.94 15.35
CA ASP A 148 3.75 -16.04 15.25
C ASP A 148 4.13 -14.58 15.02
N VAL A 149 5.43 -14.26 14.99
CA VAL A 149 5.90 -12.89 14.77
C VAL A 149 5.76 -12.52 13.29
N LEU A 150 5.08 -11.41 13.02
CA LEU A 150 4.95 -10.88 11.67
C LEU A 150 6.25 -10.22 11.22
N VAL A 151 6.60 -10.39 9.95
CA VAL A 151 7.71 -9.66 9.33
C VAL A 151 7.14 -8.76 8.25
N GLU A 152 7.48 -7.48 8.30
CA GLU A 152 7.10 -6.49 7.30
C GLU A 152 8.30 -5.66 6.89
N ILE A 153 8.56 -5.57 5.59
CA ILE A 153 9.58 -4.69 5.00
C ILE A 153 8.85 -3.69 4.10
N TYR A 154 9.07 -2.40 4.27
CA TYR A 154 8.45 -1.38 3.42
C TYR A 154 9.39 -0.19 3.15
N ASN A 155 9.23 0.46 2.01
CA ASN A 155 9.92 1.72 1.70
C ASN A 155 9.11 2.91 2.23
N GLU A 156 9.70 3.75 3.07
CA GLU A 156 8.96 4.85 3.72
C GLU A 156 8.44 5.91 2.73
N GLU A 157 9.18 6.17 1.65
CA GLU A 157 8.82 7.20 0.66
C GLU A 157 7.90 6.69 -0.44
N ARG A 158 7.96 5.38 -0.75
CA ARG A 158 7.35 4.80 -1.95
C ARG A 158 6.22 3.82 -1.70
N SER A 159 6.10 3.31 -0.47
CA SER A 159 4.99 2.43 -0.13
C SER A 159 3.67 3.19 -0.11
N PHE A 160 2.57 2.44 -0.19
CA PHE A 160 1.21 2.97 -0.10
C PHE A 160 0.88 3.37 1.33
N THR A 161 1.51 4.45 1.80
CA THR A 161 1.21 5.14 3.05
C THR A 161 0.47 6.43 2.70
N PRO A 162 -0.86 6.43 2.74
CA PRO A 162 -1.65 7.57 2.27
C PRO A 162 -1.40 8.77 3.19
N PHE A 163 -1.03 9.89 2.58
CA PHE A 163 -1.00 11.20 3.24
C PHE A 163 -2.09 12.07 2.63
N ILE A 164 -3.04 12.51 3.46
CA ILE A 164 -4.18 13.31 3.03
C ILE A 164 -4.20 14.66 3.75
N GLU A 165 -4.38 15.72 2.98
CA GLU A 165 -4.59 17.08 3.47
C GLU A 165 -5.91 17.65 2.94
N PRO A 166 -6.65 18.44 3.74
CA PRO A 166 -7.87 19.07 3.26
C PRO A 166 -7.58 20.08 2.15
N LEU A 167 -8.49 20.15 1.18
CA LEU A 167 -8.51 21.24 0.19
C LEU A 167 -9.14 22.49 0.80
N LEU A 168 -8.65 23.66 0.38
CA LEU A 168 -9.26 24.94 0.77
C LEU A 168 -10.56 25.12 0.00
N PRO A 169 -11.63 25.69 0.58
CA PRO A 169 -12.90 25.93 -0.11
C PRO A 169 -12.80 26.76 -1.40
N THR A 170 -11.72 27.52 -1.55
CA THR A 170 -11.43 28.35 -2.73
C THR A 170 -10.68 27.60 -3.83
N ASP A 171 -10.37 26.32 -3.64
CA ASP A 171 -9.67 25.52 -4.65
C ASP A 171 -10.60 25.26 -5.85
N PRO A 172 -10.18 25.57 -7.09
CA PRO A 172 -11.03 25.44 -8.27
C PRO A 172 -11.55 24.01 -8.50
N VAL A 173 -10.85 23.00 -7.99
CA VAL A 173 -11.26 21.60 -8.15
C VAL A 173 -12.50 21.25 -7.32
N ILE A 174 -12.81 22.04 -6.28
CA ILE A 174 -14.03 21.87 -5.48
C ILE A 174 -15.28 22.21 -6.29
N GLU A 175 -15.22 23.26 -7.13
CA GLU A 175 -16.36 23.63 -7.96
C GLU A 175 -16.70 22.54 -8.98
N ALA A 176 -15.67 21.94 -9.60
CA ALA A 176 -15.86 20.80 -10.50
C ALA A 176 -16.42 19.58 -9.75
N TYR A 177 -15.88 19.28 -8.56
CA TYR A 177 -16.37 18.18 -7.73
C TYR A 177 -17.84 18.34 -7.34
N GLU A 178 -18.27 19.51 -6.85
CA GLU A 178 -19.66 19.71 -6.44
C GLU A 178 -20.66 19.65 -7.61
N LYS A 179 -20.22 19.96 -8.84
CA LYS A 179 -21.06 19.79 -10.05
C LYS A 179 -21.29 18.33 -10.41
N GLU A 180 -20.26 17.49 -10.24
CA GLU A 180 -20.26 16.09 -10.67
C GLU A 180 -20.61 15.11 -9.55
N LYS A 181 -20.73 15.61 -8.32
CA LYS A 181 -20.88 14.81 -7.11
C LYS A 181 -22.02 13.80 -7.16
N ASP A 182 -23.19 14.20 -7.64
CA ASP A 182 -24.36 13.32 -7.70
C ASP A 182 -24.13 12.16 -8.69
N SER A 183 -23.55 12.45 -9.85
CA SER A 183 -23.15 11.43 -10.85
C SER A 183 -22.11 10.46 -10.28
N ILE A 184 -21.14 10.97 -9.51
CA ILE A 184 -20.13 10.14 -8.87
C ILE A 184 -20.78 9.24 -7.80
N VAL A 185 -21.71 9.78 -6.99
CA VAL A 185 -22.44 9.00 -5.98
C VAL A 185 -23.26 7.90 -6.64
N GLU A 186 -23.99 8.21 -7.71
CA GLU A 186 -24.73 7.21 -8.47
C GLU A 186 -23.81 6.11 -9.03
N CYS A 187 -22.65 6.49 -9.57
CA CYS A 187 -21.64 5.54 -10.03
C CYS A 187 -21.15 4.62 -8.89
N LEU A 188 -20.83 5.19 -7.72
CA LEU A 188 -20.39 4.43 -6.55
C LEU A 188 -21.49 3.51 -6.00
N ASP A 189 -22.74 3.95 -5.99
CA ASP A 189 -23.87 3.13 -5.56
C ASP A 189 -24.09 1.95 -6.52
N ASN A 190 -23.94 2.17 -7.83
CA ASN A 190 -24.02 1.11 -8.83
C ASN A 190 -22.87 0.11 -8.73
N LEU A 191 -21.64 0.58 -8.48
CA LEU A 191 -20.44 -0.27 -8.44
C LEU A 191 -20.22 -0.98 -7.11
N LEU A 192 -20.41 -0.26 -5.99
CA LEU A 192 -20.02 -0.71 -4.65
C LEU A 192 -21.23 -0.96 -3.74
N GLY A 193 -22.40 -0.43 -4.09
CA GLY A 193 -23.63 -0.54 -3.30
C GLY A 193 -23.40 -0.10 -1.86
N GLN A 194 -23.75 -0.96 -0.91
CA GLN A 194 -23.56 -0.64 0.51
C GLN A 194 -22.10 -0.78 1.00
N SER A 195 -21.16 -1.19 0.16
CA SER A 195 -19.78 -1.45 0.59
C SER A 195 -18.94 -0.18 0.79
N TRP A 196 -19.37 0.95 0.22
CA TRP A 196 -18.76 2.26 0.49
C TRP A 196 -19.55 3.02 1.57
N ALA A 197 -18.90 3.99 2.21
CA ALA A 197 -19.45 4.69 3.38
C ALA A 197 -19.36 6.21 3.28
N ALA A 198 -18.33 6.72 2.61
CA ALA A 198 -18.12 8.15 2.44
C ALA A 198 -17.22 8.43 1.23
N MET A 199 -17.29 9.66 0.74
CA MET A 199 -16.43 10.18 -0.32
C MET A 199 -16.10 11.64 -0.01
N SER A 200 -14.85 12.05 -0.25
CA SER A 200 -14.45 13.45 -0.12
C SER A 200 -13.19 13.75 -0.94
N LEU A 201 -13.01 15.01 -1.28
CA LEU A 201 -11.87 15.50 -2.03
C LEU A 201 -10.76 15.93 -1.06
N PHE A 202 -9.54 15.46 -1.32
CA PHE A 202 -8.35 15.81 -0.54
C PHE A 202 -7.17 16.09 -1.47
N LYS A 203 -6.17 16.78 -0.95
CA LYS A 203 -4.81 16.68 -1.47
C LYS A 203 -4.24 15.34 -1.01
N TYR A 204 -3.80 14.51 -1.94
CA TYR A 204 -3.31 13.17 -1.70
C TYR A 204 -1.87 13.03 -2.16
N GLY A 205 -1.06 12.35 -1.35
CA GLY A 205 0.30 11.95 -1.66
C GLY A 205 0.62 10.57 -1.11
N LEU A 206 1.72 10.00 -1.60
CA LEU A 206 2.29 8.75 -1.12
C LEU A 206 3.51 9.01 -0.23
N GLY A 207 3.60 8.29 0.88
CA GLY A 207 4.73 8.34 1.79
C GLY A 207 4.98 9.74 2.34
N THR A 208 6.25 10.12 2.47
CA THR A 208 6.70 11.46 2.90
C THR A 208 6.81 12.45 1.75
N THR A 209 6.39 12.09 0.53
CA THR A 209 6.58 12.95 -0.64
C THR A 209 5.68 14.19 -0.54
N LYS A 210 6.28 15.37 -0.78
CA LYS A 210 5.56 16.67 -0.70
C LYS A 210 4.71 16.97 -1.94
N LYS A 211 4.63 16.04 -2.90
CA LYS A 211 3.84 16.24 -4.12
C LYS A 211 2.43 15.76 -3.88
N LEU A 212 1.57 16.68 -3.43
CA LEU A 212 0.16 16.40 -3.21
C LEU A 212 -0.64 16.83 -4.43
N GLU A 213 -1.52 15.94 -4.89
CA GLU A 213 -2.43 16.20 -6.00
C GLU A 213 -3.88 16.06 -5.51
N PRO A 214 -4.83 16.86 -6.01
CA PRO A 214 -6.24 16.65 -5.70
C PRO A 214 -6.67 15.23 -6.10
N ALA A 215 -7.28 14.52 -5.16
CA ALA A 215 -7.77 13.17 -5.36
C ALA A 215 -9.12 12.98 -4.67
N LEU A 216 -9.97 12.20 -5.31
CA LEU A 216 -11.19 11.69 -4.74
C LEU A 216 -10.86 10.51 -3.82
N VAL A 217 -11.12 10.66 -2.52
CA VAL A 217 -10.91 9.60 -1.53
C VAL A 217 -12.24 8.97 -1.21
N ILE A 218 -12.34 7.67 -1.46
CA ILE A 218 -13.53 6.85 -1.23
C ILE A 218 -13.24 5.93 -0.03
N TYR A 219 -14.11 6.00 0.97
CA TYR A 219 -14.05 5.15 2.14
C TYR A 219 -14.89 3.90 1.91
N VAL A 220 -14.23 2.75 1.91
CA VAL A 220 -14.86 1.44 1.74
C VAL A 220 -14.75 0.62 3.02
N ARG A 221 -15.72 -0.28 3.23
CA ARG A 221 -15.68 -1.20 4.36
C ARG A 221 -14.49 -2.15 4.20
N PRO A 222 -13.73 -2.43 5.28
CA PRO A 222 -12.69 -3.45 5.27
C PRO A 222 -13.21 -4.80 4.76
N ARG A 223 -12.34 -5.58 4.11
CA ARG A 223 -12.65 -6.89 3.50
C ARG A 223 -13.72 -6.87 2.40
N THR A 224 -14.12 -5.70 1.91
CA THR A 224 -14.96 -5.60 0.71
C THR A 224 -14.24 -6.32 -0.43
N ILE A 225 -14.94 -7.24 -1.10
CA ILE A 225 -14.44 -7.97 -2.26
C ILE A 225 -15.08 -7.37 -3.50
N GLN A 226 -14.25 -6.87 -4.41
CA GLN A 226 -14.68 -6.28 -5.68
C GLN A 226 -13.58 -6.44 -6.73
N ASP A 227 -13.93 -6.26 -8.00
CA ASP A 227 -12.96 -5.95 -9.04
C ASP A 227 -12.57 -4.47 -8.92
N TRP A 228 -11.56 -4.20 -8.09
CA TRP A 228 -11.11 -2.84 -7.79
C TRP A 228 -10.49 -2.13 -8.98
N ARG A 229 -9.98 -2.88 -9.95
CA ARG A 229 -9.49 -2.30 -11.19
C ARG A 229 -10.66 -1.78 -12.02
N ASN A 230 -11.69 -2.59 -12.20
CA ASN A 230 -12.91 -2.19 -12.88
C ASN A 230 -13.56 -0.97 -12.19
N VAL A 231 -13.61 -0.96 -10.85
CA VAL A 231 -14.07 0.23 -10.09
C VAL A 231 -13.22 1.46 -10.43
N GLY A 232 -11.89 1.33 -10.43
CA GLY A 232 -10.99 2.43 -10.77
C GLY A 232 -11.14 2.94 -12.20
N ASP A 233 -11.38 2.04 -13.16
CA ASP A 233 -11.57 2.40 -14.58
C ASP A 233 -12.92 3.09 -14.79
N ASN A 234 -14.02 2.58 -14.22
CA ASN A 234 -15.34 3.22 -14.28
C ASN A 234 -15.39 4.57 -13.55
N MET A 235 -14.50 4.82 -12.59
CA MET A 235 -14.40 6.11 -11.91
C MET A 235 -13.55 7.14 -12.67
N ARG A 236 -12.79 6.72 -13.69
CA ARG A 236 -12.00 7.61 -14.56
C ARG A 236 -12.78 8.10 -15.77
N ASP A 237 -13.68 7.26 -16.31
CA ASP A 237 -14.49 7.55 -17.49
C ASP A 237 -15.68 8.53 -17.34
N PRO A 238 -16.28 8.83 -16.17
CA PRO A 238 -17.47 9.70 -16.10
C PRO A 238 -17.20 11.13 -16.59
N PHE A 239 -15.92 11.51 -16.67
CA PHE A 239 -15.45 12.85 -17.02
C PHE A 239 -14.94 12.96 -18.46
N LEU A 240 -14.93 11.87 -19.24
CA LEU A 240 -14.46 11.87 -20.63
C LEU A 240 -15.59 11.95 -21.66
N GLU A 241 -16.84 11.73 -21.27
CA GLU A 241 -18.00 11.88 -22.16
C GLU A 241 -18.59 13.31 -22.19
N SER A 242 -18.00 14.25 -21.44
CA SER A 242 -18.49 15.63 -21.30
C SER A 242 -17.58 16.72 -21.92
N THR A 243 -16.64 16.35 -22.81
CA THR A 243 -15.86 17.30 -23.65
C THR A 243 -16.07 17.10 -25.13
#